data_AF-A0A6G4XDJ6-F1
#
_entry.id   AF-A0A6G4XDJ6-F1
#
_cell.length_a   1.000
_cell.length_b   1.000
_cell.length_c   1.000
_cell.angle_alpha   90.00
_cell.angle_beta   90.00
_cell.angle_gamma   90.00
#
_symmetry.space_group_name_H-M   'P 1'
#
loop_
_entity.id
_entity.type
_entity.pdbx_description
1 polymer ?
#
loop_
_entity_poly.entity_id
_entity_poly.type
_entity_poly.pdbx_seq_one_letter_code
_entity_poly.pdbx_strand_id
1 'polypeptide(L)'
;MTPTESAALALQDQAALWRIGEIPAADVVSAACDALVAGLDSPALRILAACTRNEADYDVNDLLPPALDELGLVLHPVDGLAAQEAAARALARRLLAGEMTPSELTVRIHSRFGHELPLTQRLALLDDEYDTLDYSDTTESEIDREVIAEARRLTTHPGSPAESADLHLGSDHQAHW
;
A
#
# COMPACT_ATOMS: atom_id res chain seq x y z
N MET A 1 -9.60 12.10 11.16
CA MET A 1 -9.97 11.11 10.14
C MET A 1 -11.32 10.53 10.54
N THR A 2 -12.30 10.58 9.65
CA THR A 2 -13.61 9.98 9.87
C THR A 2 -13.53 8.45 9.76
N PRO A 3 -14.53 7.69 10.24
CA PRO A 3 -14.59 6.24 10.04
C PRO A 3 -14.51 5.86 8.55
N THR A 4 -15.23 6.60 7.70
CA THR A 4 -15.26 6.41 6.25
C THR A 4 -13.89 6.68 5.61
N GLU A 5 -13.21 7.76 5.96
CA GLU A 5 -11.84 8.03 5.46
C GLU A 5 -10.86 6.93 5.89
N SER A 6 -10.99 6.43 7.12
CA SER A 6 -10.13 5.36 7.65
C SER A 6 -10.36 4.04 6.90
N ALA A 7 -11.62 3.70 6.64
CA ALA A 7 -11.96 2.47 5.93
C ALA A 7 -11.61 2.55 4.43
N ALA A 8 -11.75 3.71 3.79
CA ALA A 8 -11.27 3.93 2.42
C ALA A 8 -9.76 3.69 2.32
N LEU A 9 -9.01 4.24 3.27
CA LEU A 9 -7.56 4.11 3.33
C LEU A 9 -7.11 2.67 3.67
N ALA A 10 -7.90 1.94 4.45
CA ALA A 10 -7.68 0.52 4.73
C ALA A 10 -7.96 -0.35 3.49
N LEU A 11 -9.05 -0.11 2.77
CA LEU A 11 -9.37 -0.81 1.53
C LEU A 11 -8.29 -0.59 0.46
N GLN A 12 -7.82 0.65 0.31
CA GLN A 12 -6.70 1.02 -0.55
C GLN A 12 -5.41 0.24 -0.21
N ASP A 13 -5.13 0.05 1.08
CA ASP A 13 -3.97 -0.72 1.54
C ASP A 13 -4.07 -2.20 1.21
N GLN A 14 -5.22 -2.79 1.49
CA GLN A 14 -5.45 -4.20 1.23
C GLN A 14 -5.38 -4.47 -0.27
N ALA A 15 -5.90 -3.56 -1.10
CA ALA A 15 -5.70 -3.61 -2.55
C ALA A 15 -4.22 -3.59 -2.95
N ALA A 16 -3.41 -2.68 -2.38
CA ALA A 16 -1.99 -2.57 -2.69
C ALA A 16 -1.20 -3.82 -2.26
N LEU A 17 -1.45 -4.32 -1.04
CA LEU A 17 -0.81 -5.52 -0.50
C LEU A 17 -1.20 -6.78 -1.29
N TRP A 18 -2.49 -6.93 -1.60
CA TRP A 18 -2.97 -8.06 -2.40
C TRP A 18 -2.36 -8.06 -3.80
N ARG A 19 -2.22 -6.89 -4.41
CA ARG A 19 -1.66 -6.76 -5.76
C ARG A 19 -0.22 -7.25 -5.85
N ILE A 20 0.55 -7.10 -4.77
CA ILE A 20 1.91 -7.64 -4.68
C ILE A 20 1.94 -9.06 -4.11
N GLY A 21 0.79 -9.67 -3.79
CA GLY A 21 0.71 -11.02 -3.23
C GLY A 21 1.15 -11.12 -1.76
N GLU A 22 1.14 -10.00 -1.03
CA GLU A 22 1.49 -9.95 0.40
C GLU A 22 0.36 -10.49 1.29
N ILE A 23 -0.87 -10.47 0.79
CA ILE A 23 -2.07 -10.95 1.47
C ILE A 23 -2.97 -11.74 0.50
N PRO A 24 -3.81 -12.66 0.99
CA PRO A 24 -4.81 -13.35 0.17
C PRO A 24 -5.94 -12.43 -0.28
N ALA A 25 -6.63 -12.81 -1.36
CA ALA A 25 -7.79 -12.09 -1.90
C ALA A 25 -8.93 -11.95 -0.88
N ALA A 26 -9.07 -12.91 0.02
CA ALA A 26 -10.08 -12.89 1.09
C ALA A 26 -9.95 -11.70 2.06
N ASP A 27 -8.75 -11.17 2.23
CA ASP A 27 -8.51 -10.01 3.10
C ASP A 27 -9.02 -8.72 2.44
N VAL A 28 -8.95 -8.63 1.10
CA VAL A 28 -9.57 -7.55 0.32
C VAL A 28 -11.09 -7.56 0.47
N VAL A 29 -11.71 -8.74 0.39
CA VAL A 29 -13.16 -8.90 0.60
C VAL A 29 -13.55 -8.48 2.02
N SER A 30 -12.75 -8.86 3.02
CA SER A 30 -13.00 -8.47 4.42
C SER A 30 -12.93 -6.95 4.59
N ALA A 31 -11.95 -6.30 3.97
CA ALA A 31 -11.84 -4.84 3.97
C ALA A 31 -13.01 -4.14 3.26
N ALA A 32 -13.55 -4.74 2.19
CA ALA A 32 -14.75 -4.24 1.53
C ALA A 32 -15.99 -4.31 2.44
N CYS A 33 -16.14 -5.39 3.21
CA CYS A 33 -17.19 -5.48 4.24
C CYS A 33 -17.02 -4.40 5.32
N ASP A 34 -15.80 -4.19 5.81
CA ASP A 34 -15.52 -3.16 6.81
C ASP A 34 -15.80 -1.75 6.27
N ALA A 35 -15.50 -1.50 5.00
CA ALA A 35 -15.84 -0.25 4.31
C ALA A 35 -17.35 0.00 4.27
N LEU A 36 -18.16 -1.03 3.98
CA LEU A 36 -19.62 -0.94 4.04
C LEU A 36 -20.11 -0.61 5.45
N VAL A 37 -19.56 -1.27 6.47
CA VAL A 37 -19.91 -1.03 7.88
C VAL A 37 -19.54 0.40 8.32
N ALA A 38 -18.43 0.93 7.80
CA ALA A 38 -17.99 2.31 8.03
C ALA A 38 -18.77 3.37 7.25
N GLY A 39 -19.73 2.95 6.40
CA GLY A 39 -20.64 3.82 5.67
C GLY A 39 -20.18 4.21 4.26
N LEU A 40 -19.10 3.62 3.72
CA LEU A 40 -18.88 3.68 2.27
C LEU A 40 -19.96 2.83 1.62
N ASP A 41 -20.57 3.32 0.55
CA ASP A 41 -21.58 2.54 -0.16
C ASP A 41 -21.54 2.85 -1.65
N SER A 42 -21.21 1.83 -2.45
CA SER A 42 -21.28 1.87 -3.90
C SER A 42 -21.73 0.49 -4.43
N PRO A 43 -22.38 0.43 -5.60
CA PRO A 43 -22.81 -0.84 -6.18
C PRO A 43 -21.67 -1.86 -6.33
N ALA A 44 -20.52 -1.46 -6.86
CA ALA A 44 -19.39 -2.36 -7.04
C ALA A 44 -18.75 -2.79 -5.70
N LEU A 45 -18.71 -1.90 -4.70
CA LEU A 45 -18.24 -2.25 -3.35
C LEU A 45 -19.11 -3.34 -2.71
N ARG A 46 -20.43 -3.27 -2.86
CA ARG A 46 -21.34 -4.32 -2.35
C ARG A 46 -21.12 -5.66 -3.03
N ILE A 47 -20.87 -5.66 -4.34
CA ILE A 47 -20.59 -6.88 -5.09
C ILE A 47 -19.27 -7.50 -4.62
N LEU A 48 -18.22 -6.68 -4.48
CA LEU A 48 -16.94 -7.14 -3.94
C LEU A 48 -17.08 -7.72 -2.52
N ALA A 49 -17.81 -7.05 -1.63
CA ALA A 49 -18.05 -7.51 -0.27
C ALA A 49 -18.92 -8.78 -0.20
N ALA A 50 -19.74 -9.04 -1.22
CA ALA A 50 -20.56 -10.24 -1.32
C ALA A 50 -19.78 -11.47 -1.84
N CYS A 51 -18.57 -11.27 -2.38
CA CYS A 51 -17.73 -12.35 -2.87
C CYS A 51 -17.37 -13.32 -1.74
N THR A 52 -17.52 -14.63 -1.98
CA THR A 52 -17.16 -15.61 -0.95
C THR A 52 -15.65 -15.86 -0.92
N ARG A 53 -15.14 -16.38 0.21
CA ARG A 53 -13.73 -16.75 0.33
C ARG A 53 -13.25 -17.74 -0.74
N ASN A 54 -14.15 -18.63 -1.21
CA ASN A 54 -13.80 -19.61 -2.24
C ASN A 54 -13.74 -19.00 -3.66
N GLU A 55 -14.48 -17.93 -3.90
CA GLU A 55 -14.51 -17.23 -5.19
C GLU A 55 -13.43 -16.16 -5.27
N ALA A 56 -12.98 -15.65 -4.12
CA ALA A 56 -12.10 -14.49 -4.02
C ALA A 56 -10.82 -14.60 -4.86
N ASP A 57 -10.20 -15.79 -4.94
CA ASP A 57 -8.95 -15.99 -5.69
C ASP A 57 -9.10 -15.70 -7.19
N TYR A 58 -10.32 -15.86 -7.74
CA TYR A 58 -10.62 -15.59 -9.14
C TYR A 58 -11.28 -14.22 -9.30
N ASP A 59 -12.33 -13.95 -8.53
CA ASP A 59 -13.26 -12.85 -8.78
C ASP A 59 -12.70 -11.49 -8.32
N VAL A 60 -11.80 -11.45 -7.32
CA VAL A 60 -11.25 -10.16 -6.83
C VAL A 60 -10.51 -9.39 -7.93
N ASN A 61 -9.91 -10.09 -8.91
CA ASN A 61 -9.27 -9.42 -10.06
C ASN A 61 -10.25 -8.57 -10.88
N ASP A 62 -11.50 -9.03 -11.02
CA ASP A 62 -12.52 -8.36 -11.83
C ASP A 62 -13.39 -7.42 -10.98
N LEU A 63 -13.60 -7.75 -9.70
CA LEU A 63 -14.47 -7.02 -8.79
C LEU A 63 -13.80 -5.82 -8.12
N LEU A 64 -12.49 -5.90 -7.85
CA LEU A 64 -11.76 -4.83 -7.15
C LEU A 64 -11.63 -3.54 -7.96
N PRO A 65 -11.24 -3.55 -9.26
CA PRO A 65 -11.07 -2.32 -10.03
C PRO A 65 -12.31 -1.40 -10.05
N PRO A 66 -13.53 -1.87 -10.38
CA PRO A 66 -14.71 -1.00 -10.38
C PRO A 66 -15.09 -0.53 -8.97
N ALA A 67 -14.86 -1.33 -7.93
CA ALA A 67 -15.13 -0.93 -6.56
C ALA A 67 -14.23 0.23 -6.10
N LEU A 68 -12.96 0.22 -6.48
CA LEU A 68 -12.05 1.32 -6.18
C LEU A 68 -12.38 2.58 -6.99
N ASP A 69 -12.68 2.43 -8.29
CA ASP A 69 -13.03 3.55 -9.18
C ASP A 69 -14.26 4.32 -8.68
N GLU A 70 -15.34 3.63 -8.31
CA GLU A 70 -16.56 4.26 -7.77
C GLU A 70 -16.33 5.05 -6.47
N LEU A 71 -15.30 4.66 -5.70
CA LEU A 71 -14.92 5.32 -4.44
C LEU A 71 -13.83 6.40 -4.63
N GLY A 72 -13.34 6.60 -5.86
CA GLY A 72 -12.23 7.50 -6.16
C GLY A 72 -10.88 7.01 -5.63
N LEU A 73 -10.74 5.70 -5.41
CA LEU A 73 -9.52 5.02 -4.96
C LEU A 73 -8.70 4.53 -6.16
N VAL A 74 -7.40 4.31 -5.96
CA VAL A 74 -6.46 4.06 -7.06
C VAL A 74 -5.94 2.62 -7.02
N LEU A 75 -6.20 1.84 -8.07
CA LEU A 75 -5.52 0.55 -8.25
C LEU A 75 -4.28 0.73 -9.12
N HIS A 76 -3.10 0.63 -8.53
CA HIS A 76 -1.85 0.73 -9.29
C HIS A 76 -1.57 -0.56 -10.10
N PRO A 77 -0.96 -0.45 -11.30
CA PRO A 77 -0.48 -1.60 -12.06
C PRO A 77 0.57 -2.41 -11.26
N VAL A 78 0.54 -3.75 -11.35
CA VAL A 78 1.35 -4.67 -10.50
C VAL A 78 2.83 -4.29 -10.43
N ASP A 79 3.41 -3.96 -11.59
CA ASP A 79 4.86 -3.77 -11.73
C ASP A 79 5.28 -2.28 -11.71
N GLY A 80 4.36 -1.38 -11.36
CA GLY A 80 4.63 0.05 -11.31
C GLY A 80 5.33 0.48 -10.03
N LEU A 81 6.23 1.46 -10.13
CA LEU A 81 6.86 2.11 -8.97
C LEU A 81 5.82 2.57 -7.94
N ALA A 82 4.71 3.17 -8.39
CA ALA A 82 3.63 3.61 -7.52
C ALA A 82 2.94 2.46 -6.75
N ALA A 83 2.84 1.26 -7.34
CA ALA A 83 2.29 0.10 -6.64
C ALA A 83 3.22 -0.39 -5.52
N GLN A 84 4.51 -0.43 -5.80
CA GLN A 84 5.53 -0.78 -4.81
C GLN A 84 5.56 0.22 -3.66
N GLU A 85 5.53 1.53 -3.97
CA GLU A 85 5.46 2.58 -2.95
C GLU A 85 4.17 2.50 -2.13
N ALA A 86 3.02 2.25 -2.77
CA ALA A 86 1.75 2.09 -2.06
C ALA A 86 1.79 0.90 -1.11
N ALA A 87 2.32 -0.25 -1.54
CA ALA A 87 2.48 -1.42 -0.70
C ALA A 87 3.47 -1.20 0.46
N ALA A 88 4.57 -0.50 0.22
CA ALA A 88 5.51 -0.14 1.29
C ALA A 88 4.87 0.75 2.36
N ARG A 89 4.04 1.73 1.95
CA ARG A 89 3.28 2.57 2.88
C ARG A 89 2.22 1.76 3.63
N ALA A 90 1.60 0.78 2.98
CA ALA A 90 0.66 -0.13 3.61
C ALA A 90 1.33 -0.96 4.71
N LEU A 91 2.47 -1.56 4.43
CA LEU A 91 3.28 -2.30 5.42
C LEU A 91 3.69 -1.40 6.59
N ALA A 92 4.13 -0.17 6.32
CA ALA A 92 4.45 0.80 7.36
C ALA A 92 3.25 1.13 8.26
N ARG A 93 2.04 1.24 7.69
CA ARG A 93 0.81 1.44 8.49
C ARG A 93 0.48 0.24 9.37
N ARG A 94 0.68 -0.98 8.87
CA ARG A 94 0.49 -2.20 9.67
C ARG A 94 1.45 -2.26 10.87
N LEU A 95 2.71 -1.88 10.68
CA LEU A 95 3.65 -1.71 11.81
C LEU A 95 3.10 -0.69 12.82
N LEU A 96 2.68 0.49 12.37
CA LEU A 96 2.19 1.55 13.26
C LEU A 96 0.86 1.19 13.94
N ALA A 97 0.07 0.28 13.37
CA ALA A 97 -1.11 -0.31 13.98
C ALA A 97 -0.79 -1.42 14.99
N GLY A 98 0.48 -1.85 15.10
CA GLY A 98 0.92 -2.91 15.99
C GLY A 98 0.64 -4.33 15.47
N GLU A 99 0.40 -4.47 14.15
CA GLU A 99 0.13 -5.76 13.51
C GLU A 99 1.39 -6.55 13.15
N MET A 100 2.55 -5.91 13.21
CA MET A 100 3.87 -6.51 12.97
C MET A 100 4.93 -5.81 13.80
N THR A 101 6.05 -6.51 14.01
CA THR A 101 7.24 -5.99 14.67
C THR A 101 8.10 -5.16 13.71
N PRO A 102 9.02 -4.32 14.23
CA PRO A 102 9.93 -3.56 13.37
C PRO A 102 10.83 -4.43 12.49
N SER A 103 11.39 -5.52 13.02
CA SER A 103 12.21 -6.45 12.24
C SER A 103 11.41 -7.18 11.16
N GLU A 104 10.17 -7.58 11.43
CA GLU A 104 9.30 -8.14 10.40
C GLU A 104 9.03 -7.15 9.25
N LEU A 105 8.92 -5.86 9.53
CA LEU A 105 8.78 -4.84 8.49
C LEU A 105 10.05 -4.78 7.62
N THR A 106 11.23 -4.69 8.21
CA THR A 106 12.49 -4.58 7.44
C THR A 106 12.70 -5.79 6.56
N VAL A 107 12.47 -7.00 7.09
CA VAL A 107 12.61 -8.25 6.33
C VAL A 107 11.67 -8.29 5.12
N ARG A 108 10.40 -7.91 5.31
CA ARG A 108 9.41 -7.89 4.21
C ARG A 108 9.78 -6.86 3.14
N ILE A 109 10.17 -5.66 3.57
CA ILE A 109 10.59 -4.58 2.68
C ILE A 109 11.82 -5.02 1.88
N HIS A 110 12.85 -5.53 2.54
CA HIS A 110 14.09 -5.94 1.93
C HIS A 110 13.89 -7.14 0.97
N SER A 111 13.17 -8.17 1.41
CA SER A 111 12.85 -9.34 0.57
C SER A 111 12.06 -8.96 -0.69
N ARG A 112 11.22 -7.93 -0.62
CA ARG A 112 10.33 -7.54 -1.71
C ARG A 112 10.95 -6.53 -2.67
N PHE A 113 11.62 -5.52 -2.14
CA PHE A 113 12.08 -4.35 -2.91
C PHE A 113 13.60 -4.24 -2.97
N GLY A 114 14.32 -5.07 -2.22
CA GLY A 114 15.76 -4.95 -2.08
C GLY A 114 16.18 -3.55 -1.62
N HIS A 115 17.27 -3.07 -2.19
CA HIS A 115 17.70 -1.68 -2.07
C HIS A 115 17.30 -0.82 -3.28
N GLU A 116 16.46 -1.35 -4.17
CA GLU A 116 16.16 -0.72 -5.47
C GLU A 116 15.07 0.34 -5.36
N LEU A 117 14.14 0.19 -4.41
CA LEU A 117 13.08 1.16 -4.16
C LEU A 117 13.63 2.32 -3.31
N PRO A 118 13.83 3.53 -3.87
CA PRO A 118 14.48 4.62 -3.13
C PRO A 118 13.67 5.05 -1.90
N LEU A 119 12.35 4.93 -1.98
CA LEU A 119 11.44 5.27 -0.88
C LEU A 119 11.73 4.44 0.37
N THR A 120 12.17 3.18 0.23
CA THR A 120 12.35 2.23 1.35
C THR A 120 13.80 1.86 1.61
N GLN A 121 14.76 2.52 0.94
CA GLN A 121 16.18 2.17 1.03
C GLN A 121 16.69 2.14 2.48
N ARG A 122 16.26 3.07 3.33
CA ARG A 122 16.68 3.08 4.74
C ARG A 122 16.17 1.86 5.51
N LEU A 123 14.94 1.40 5.26
CA LEU A 123 14.39 0.19 5.89
C LEU A 123 15.14 -1.07 5.44
N ALA A 124 15.55 -1.14 4.18
CA ALA A 124 16.37 -2.25 3.70
C ALA A 124 17.75 -2.27 4.36
N LEU A 125 18.39 -1.10 4.54
CA LEU A 125 19.66 -1.02 5.27
C LEU A 125 19.52 -1.38 6.76
N LEU A 126 18.40 -1.02 7.38
CA LEU A 126 18.12 -1.40 8.77
C LEU A 126 17.93 -2.92 8.93
N ASP A 127 17.49 -3.61 7.89
CA ASP A 127 17.47 -5.08 7.84
C ASP A 127 18.89 -5.66 7.95
N ASP A 128 19.83 -5.13 7.14
CA ASP A 128 21.24 -5.53 7.21
C ASP A 128 21.87 -5.21 8.58
N GLU A 129 21.45 -4.12 9.22
CA GLU A 129 21.89 -3.75 10.57
C GLU A 129 21.38 -4.75 11.62
N TYR A 130 20.16 -5.28 11.49
CA TYR A 130 19.68 -6.38 12.35
C TYR A 130 20.55 -7.64 12.19
N ASP A 131 20.90 -7.99 10.94
CA ASP A 131 21.72 -9.17 10.65
C ASP A 131 23.16 -9.07 11.18
N THR A 132 23.63 -7.85 11.42
CA THR A 132 24.99 -7.56 11.89
C THR A 132 25.06 -7.07 13.34
N LEU A 133 23.95 -7.16 14.09
CA LEU A 133 23.81 -6.66 15.46
C LEU A 133 24.97 -7.11 16.38
N ASP A 134 25.32 -8.40 16.33
CA ASP A 134 26.39 -9.03 17.13
C ASP A 134 27.79 -8.43 16.88
N TYR A 135 27.97 -7.70 15.78
CA TYR A 135 29.22 -7.07 15.36
C TYR A 135 29.17 -5.54 15.42
N SER A 136 28.10 -4.97 15.96
CA SER A 136 27.88 -3.52 16.04
C SER A 136 27.82 -3.05 17.50
N ASP A 137 28.05 -1.75 17.71
CA ASP A 137 27.79 -1.09 19.00
C ASP A 137 26.31 -0.69 19.15
N THR A 138 25.48 -0.97 18.15
CA THR A 138 24.05 -0.60 18.11
C THR A 138 23.22 -1.66 18.83
N THR A 139 22.20 -1.21 19.55
CA THR A 139 21.23 -2.09 20.20
C THR A 139 20.00 -2.34 19.35
N GLU A 140 19.35 -3.49 19.52
CA GLU A 140 18.08 -3.82 18.84
C GLU A 140 17.02 -2.72 19.03
N SER A 141 16.93 -2.17 20.25
CA SER A 141 15.99 -1.09 20.56
C SER A 141 16.30 0.24 19.85
N GLU A 142 17.55 0.48 19.47
CA GLU A 142 17.92 1.65 18.65
C GLU A 142 17.47 1.46 17.20
N ILE A 143 17.69 0.27 16.64
CA ILE A 143 17.23 -0.08 15.29
C ILE A 143 15.70 -0.03 15.23
N ASP A 144 15.00 -0.65 16.20
CA ASP A 144 13.53 -0.60 16.32
C ASP A 144 12.99 0.84 16.26
N ARG A 145 13.63 1.75 17.01
CA ARG A 145 13.22 3.14 17.10
C ARG A 145 13.38 3.85 15.75
N GLU A 146 14.44 3.54 15.03
CA GLU A 146 14.68 4.09 13.70
C GLU A 146 13.71 3.54 12.66
N VAL A 147 13.42 2.23 12.70
CA VAL A 147 12.39 1.61 11.84
C VAL A 147 11.03 2.25 12.07
N ILE A 148 10.64 2.49 13.33
CA ILE A 148 9.38 3.18 13.65
C ILE A 148 9.39 4.63 13.13
N ALA A 149 10.51 5.34 13.25
CA ALA A 149 10.64 6.70 12.71
C ALA A 149 10.48 6.72 11.19
N GLU A 150 11.07 5.74 10.51
CA GLU A 150 11.00 5.63 9.06
C GLU A 150 9.61 5.21 8.57
N ALA A 151 8.93 4.30 9.27
CA ALA A 151 7.53 3.98 9.00
C ALA A 151 6.62 5.21 9.14
N ARG A 152 6.84 6.06 10.14
CA ARG A 152 6.12 7.35 10.27
C ARG A 152 6.42 8.28 9.09
N ARG A 153 7.66 8.34 8.61
CA ARG A 153 8.04 9.14 7.43
C ARG A 153 7.26 8.69 6.20
N LEU A 154 7.16 7.38 5.98
CA LEU A 154 6.43 6.78 4.85
C LEU A 154 4.93 7.08 4.89
N THR A 155 4.32 7.12 6.07
CA THR A 155 2.88 7.34 6.20
C THR A 155 2.46 8.81 6.19
N THR A 156 3.39 9.73 6.47
CA THR A 156 3.11 11.16 6.50
C THR A 156 3.19 11.83 5.12
N HIS A 157 3.94 11.26 4.17
CA HIS A 157 4.07 11.80 2.82
C HIS A 157 3.02 11.15 1.91
N PRO A 158 1.97 11.85 1.44
CA PRO A 158 1.20 11.33 0.32
C PRO A 158 2.15 11.17 -0.88
N GLY A 159 2.11 10.02 -1.55
CA GLY A 159 2.83 9.84 -2.82
C GLY A 159 2.49 11.01 -3.73
N SER A 160 3.50 11.73 -4.21
CA SER A 160 3.29 12.96 -4.97
C SER A 160 2.48 12.64 -6.24
N PRO A 161 1.37 13.33 -6.53
CA PRO A 161 0.61 13.15 -7.78
C PRO A 161 1.36 13.68 -9.04
N ALA A 162 2.66 13.97 -8.94
CA ALA A 162 3.34 14.91 -9.83
C ALA A 162 3.85 14.33 -11.16
N GLU A 163 3.43 13.14 -11.58
CA GLU A 163 3.87 12.58 -12.88
C GLU A 163 2.72 12.17 -13.81
N SER A 164 1.48 12.59 -13.52
CA SER A 164 0.35 12.44 -14.45
C SER A 164 -0.03 13.73 -15.19
N ALA A 165 0.65 14.85 -14.93
CA ALA A 165 0.37 16.14 -15.57
C ALA A 165 1.26 16.45 -16.80
N ASP A 166 2.36 15.72 -17.00
CA ASP A 166 3.37 16.07 -18.02
C ASP A 166 3.17 15.43 -19.41
N LEU A 167 1.99 14.85 -19.68
CA LEU A 167 1.63 14.38 -21.03
C LEU A 167 0.43 15.11 -21.67
N HIS A 168 -0.06 16.20 -21.07
CA HIS A 168 -1.16 17.00 -21.66
C HIS A 168 -0.72 18.35 -22.29
N LEU A 169 0.57 18.59 -22.49
CA LEU A 169 1.07 19.78 -23.19
C LEU A 169 1.78 19.39 -24.48
N GLY A 170 0.98 19.08 -25.52
CA GLY A 170 1.54 18.73 -26.82
C GLY A 170 0.56 18.57 -27.97
N SER A 171 -0.63 19.16 -27.94
CA SER A 171 -1.46 19.34 -29.14
C SER A 171 -2.47 20.45 -28.91
N ASP A 172 -2.05 21.68 -29.22
CA ASP A 172 -2.91 22.67 -29.84
C ASP A 172 -2.05 23.84 -30.36
N HIS A 173 -1.76 23.80 -31.66
CA HIS A 173 -1.62 25.03 -32.43
C HIS A 173 -2.61 25.02 -33.58
N GLN A 174 -3.51 26.01 -33.49
CA GLN A 174 -4.65 26.30 -34.33
C GLN A 174 -4.27 26.66 -35.77
N ALA A 175 -5.01 26.07 -36.71
CA ALA A 175 -5.89 26.68 -37.72
C ALA A 175 -5.43 27.80 -38.68
N HIS A 176 -6.02 27.73 -39.90
CA HIS A 176 -6.14 28.71 -41.00
C HIS A 176 -4.85 29.01 -41.79
N TRP A 177 -4.72 28.65 -43.08
CA TRP A 177 -5.55 28.99 -44.24
C TRP A 177 -5.57 27.89 -45.31
#